data_AF-A0A3P7JRU9-F1
#
_entry.id   AF-A0A3P7JRU9-F1
#
_cell.length_a   1.000
_cell.length_b   1.000
_cell.length_c   1.000
_cell.angle_alpha   90.00
_cell.angle_beta   90.00
_cell.angle_gamma   90.00
#
_symmetry.space_group_name_H-M   'P 1'
#
loop_
_entity.id
_entity.type
_entity.pdbx_description
1 polymer ?
#
loop_
_entity_poly.entity_id
_entity_poly.type
_entity_poly.pdbx_seq_one_letter_code
_entity_poly.pdbx_strand_id
1 'polypeptide(L)'
;MFKDDWNKVSDHVGSRTQDECILRFLQLPIQDPYLGSDDAHGPGSGDSILGPLAFQPIPFSQSGNPVMSTVAFLASVVDPKVAQAATKAAIEEFAKIKDEVPALMVEAHARNVQAHEEKTGVLDGTVGLAKSGIATDDKKEKEEGEKMETDEPAKKPDDAAVEHAAKVAVSENVQAAAAAALAAAAVKAKHLATIEERRIKSLVAQLVETQMKKLEMKLRHFDELEQIMDKEREALEYQRQQLILERQAFHMDQLRYLEQRAKHEAHSKMVAAGQLPPSLPPGFEVSGPPQPTPQVQVAVPPTHE
;
A
#
# COMPACT_ATOMS: atom_id res chain seq x y z
N MET A 1 -36.84 55.74 -6.52
CA MET A 1 -37.93 56.47 -7.21
C MET A 1 -38.06 55.94 -8.63
N PHE A 2 -36.94 55.87 -9.35
CA PHE A 2 -36.70 54.78 -10.31
C PHE A 2 -36.29 53.51 -9.55
N LYS A 3 -36.46 52.32 -10.15
CA LYS A 3 -36.01 51.02 -9.62
C LYS A 3 -34.76 50.56 -10.36
N ASP A 4 -34.97 49.92 -11.51
CA ASP A 4 -33.94 49.26 -12.33
C ASP A 4 -33.59 50.06 -13.60
N ASP A 5 -34.24 51.23 -13.79
CA ASP A 5 -33.98 52.19 -14.86
C ASP A 5 -32.66 52.97 -14.62
N TRP A 6 -31.52 52.28 -14.71
CA TRP A 6 -30.21 52.87 -14.38
C TRP A 6 -29.84 54.13 -15.18
N ASN A 7 -30.34 54.28 -16.41
CA ASN A 7 -30.20 55.52 -17.19
C ASN A 7 -30.78 56.74 -16.45
N LYS A 8 -31.99 56.60 -15.89
CA LYS A 8 -32.66 57.67 -15.12
C LYS A 8 -31.99 57.89 -13.76
N VAL A 9 -31.25 56.90 -13.26
CA VAL A 9 -30.41 57.03 -12.07
C VAL A 9 -29.14 57.82 -12.39
N SER A 10 -28.45 57.54 -13.51
CA SER A 10 -27.30 58.37 -13.94
C SER A 10 -27.71 59.79 -14.29
N ASP A 11 -28.86 60.00 -14.94
CA ASP A 11 -29.39 61.34 -15.23
C ASP A 11 -29.68 62.14 -13.94
N HIS A 12 -30.18 61.47 -12.89
CA HIS A 12 -30.44 62.06 -11.57
C HIS A 12 -29.15 62.29 -10.76
N VAL A 13 -28.11 61.46 -10.94
CA VAL A 13 -26.80 61.63 -10.28
C VAL A 13 -25.94 62.68 -11.00
N GLY A 14 -26.12 62.88 -12.30
CA GLY A 14 -25.59 63.96 -13.14
C GLY A 14 -24.07 64.05 -13.29
N SER A 15 -23.32 63.22 -12.55
CA SER A 15 -21.88 63.35 -12.30
C SER A 15 -21.12 62.02 -12.43
N ARG A 16 -21.84 60.94 -12.77
CA ARG A 16 -21.33 59.56 -12.88
C ARG A 16 -22.07 58.83 -13.99
N THR A 17 -21.39 57.88 -14.64
CA THR A 17 -22.01 57.02 -15.65
C THR A 17 -22.98 56.01 -15.02
N GLN A 18 -23.76 55.35 -15.87
CA GLN A 18 -24.61 54.21 -15.49
C GLN A 18 -23.80 53.15 -14.71
N ASP A 19 -22.64 52.76 -15.24
CA ASP A 19 -21.81 51.68 -14.68
C ASP A 19 -21.19 52.08 -13.34
N GLU A 20 -20.76 53.34 -13.18
CA GLU A 20 -20.27 53.86 -11.89
C GLU A 20 -21.37 53.86 -10.83
N CYS A 21 -22.62 54.18 -11.21
CA CYS A 21 -23.77 54.11 -10.30
C CYS A 21 -24.08 52.67 -9.87
N ILE A 22 -24.04 51.72 -10.82
CA ILE A 22 -24.25 50.29 -10.56
C ILE A 22 -23.14 49.73 -9.66
N LEU A 23 -21.87 49.96 -10.02
CA LEU A 23 -20.72 49.51 -9.24
C LEU A 23 -20.74 50.06 -7.83
N ARG A 24 -21.08 51.35 -7.65
CA ARG A 24 -21.18 51.92 -6.31
C ARG A 24 -22.35 51.33 -5.51
N PHE A 25 -23.49 51.06 -6.14
CA PHE A 25 -24.64 50.44 -5.48
C PHE A 25 -24.33 49.00 -5.02
N LEU A 26 -23.67 48.20 -5.86
CA LEU A 26 -23.22 46.84 -5.51
C LEU A 26 -22.17 46.81 -4.39
N GLN A 27 -21.47 47.94 -4.15
CA GLN A 27 -20.47 48.12 -3.09
C GLN A 27 -21.03 48.84 -1.85
N LEU A 28 -22.34 49.04 -1.72
CA LEU A 28 -22.92 49.57 -0.49
C LEU A 28 -23.08 48.44 0.55
N PRO A 29 -22.48 48.56 1.76
CA PRO A 29 -22.57 47.55 2.82
C PRO A 29 -23.95 47.60 3.50
N ILE A 30 -24.99 47.17 2.78
CA ILE A 30 -26.39 47.22 3.21
C ILE A 30 -26.80 46.02 4.08
N GLN A 31 -26.03 44.93 4.04
CA GLN A 31 -26.30 43.69 4.79
C GLN A 31 -25.19 43.35 5.78
N ASP A 32 -23.96 43.78 5.52
CA ASP A 32 -22.75 43.48 6.30
C ASP A 32 -22.94 43.75 7.81
N PRO A 33 -23.53 44.89 8.26
CA PRO A 33 -23.80 45.15 9.67
C PRO A 33 -24.79 44.18 10.36
N TYR A 34 -25.45 43.31 9.58
CA TYR A 34 -26.38 42.28 10.04
C TYR A 34 -25.83 40.85 9.87
N LEU A 35 -24.69 40.67 9.18
CA LEU A 35 -24.10 39.34 8.92
C LEU A 35 -23.16 38.86 10.05
N GLY A 36 -22.71 39.77 10.92
CA GLY A 36 -21.86 39.51 12.07
C GLY A 36 -20.90 40.66 12.32
N SER A 37 -20.54 40.93 13.57
CA SER A 37 -19.59 42.00 13.91
C SER A 37 -18.16 41.61 13.51
N ASP A 38 -17.52 42.41 12.65
CA ASP A 38 -16.14 42.25 12.13
C ASP A 38 -15.00 42.34 13.18
N ASP A 39 -15.31 42.27 14.49
CA ASP A 39 -14.35 42.37 15.60
C ASP A 39 -13.36 41.19 15.70
N ALA A 40 -13.32 40.33 14.68
CA ALA A 40 -12.30 39.31 14.46
C ALA A 40 -11.52 39.59 13.15
N HIS A 41 -10.81 40.71 13.09
CA HIS A 41 -9.93 41.09 11.98
C HIS A 41 -8.75 40.11 11.81
N GLY A 42 -8.98 39.00 11.11
CA GLY A 42 -7.99 37.99 10.75
C GLY A 42 -8.32 37.32 9.41
N PRO A 43 -7.32 36.96 8.59
CA PRO A 43 -7.57 36.24 7.34
C PRO A 43 -8.00 34.79 7.64
N GLY A 44 -9.31 34.56 7.74
CA GLY A 44 -9.92 33.24 7.95
C GLY A 44 -10.96 33.14 9.08
N SER A 45 -11.28 34.22 9.79
CA SER A 45 -12.20 34.20 10.95
C SER A 45 -13.69 34.32 10.61
N GLY A 46 -14.06 34.76 9.40
CA GLY A 46 -15.46 35.02 9.02
C GLY A 46 -16.39 33.78 9.10
N ASP A 47 -15.88 32.59 8.76
CA ASP A 47 -16.63 31.33 8.87
C ASP A 47 -16.95 30.95 10.33
N SER A 48 -16.20 31.47 11.31
CA SER A 48 -16.19 30.93 12.67
C SER A 48 -17.45 31.24 13.50
N ILE A 49 -18.28 32.20 13.08
CA ILE A 49 -19.55 32.52 13.74
C ILE A 49 -20.74 31.83 13.05
N LEU A 50 -20.70 31.68 11.73
CA LEU A 50 -21.78 31.05 10.95
C LEU A 50 -21.64 29.51 10.88
N GLY A 51 -20.43 28.99 11.06
CA GLY A 51 -20.16 27.56 11.22
C GLY A 51 -20.72 26.72 10.05
N PRO A 52 -21.50 25.65 10.32
CA PRO A 52 -22.11 24.82 9.28
C PRO A 52 -23.05 25.56 8.31
N LEU A 53 -23.47 26.80 8.61
CA LEU A 53 -24.35 27.60 7.77
C LEU A 53 -23.60 28.52 6.78
N ALA A 54 -22.28 28.67 6.92
CA ALA A 54 -21.45 29.38 5.94
C ALA A 54 -21.43 28.66 4.57
N PHE A 55 -21.58 27.33 4.59
CA PHE A 55 -21.50 26.48 3.40
C PHE A 55 -22.91 26.13 2.89
N GLN A 56 -23.38 26.89 1.91
CA GLN A 56 -24.60 26.57 1.14
C GLN A 56 -24.20 25.94 -0.22
N PRO A 57 -24.75 24.78 -0.62
CA PRO A 57 -25.76 23.97 0.06
C PRO A 57 -25.24 23.23 1.30
N ILE A 58 -26.02 23.27 2.39
CA ILE A 58 -25.67 22.59 3.66
C ILE A 58 -25.48 21.08 3.42
N PRO A 59 -24.31 20.49 3.77
CA PRO A 59 -23.97 19.12 3.38
C PRO A 59 -24.68 18.01 4.19
N PHE A 60 -25.30 18.35 5.33
CA PHE A 60 -25.94 17.37 6.21
C PHE A 60 -27.36 17.78 6.60
N SER A 61 -28.30 16.84 6.48
CA SER A 61 -29.69 16.99 6.94
C SER A 61 -29.95 16.13 8.18
N GLN A 62 -30.74 16.65 9.11
CA GLN A 62 -31.15 15.98 10.36
C GLN A 62 -31.76 14.59 10.13
N SER A 63 -32.49 14.39 9.01
CA SER A 63 -33.14 13.10 8.69
C SER A 63 -32.20 12.05 8.12
N GLY A 64 -31.05 12.46 7.55
CA GLY A 64 -30.08 11.56 6.95
C GLY A 64 -28.84 11.32 7.81
N ASN A 65 -28.40 12.32 8.58
CA ASN A 65 -27.22 12.20 9.44
C ASN A 65 -27.33 13.09 10.70
N PRO A 66 -28.15 12.69 11.69
CA PRO A 66 -28.34 13.47 12.91
C PRO A 66 -27.02 13.65 13.68
N VAL A 67 -26.16 12.62 13.73
CA VAL A 67 -24.88 12.65 14.45
C VAL A 67 -23.92 13.68 13.85
N MET A 68 -23.70 13.68 12.53
CA MET A 68 -22.82 14.69 11.93
C MET A 68 -23.42 16.09 11.97
N SER A 69 -24.75 16.24 11.89
CA SER A 69 -25.39 17.56 12.01
C SER A 69 -25.18 18.20 13.40
N THR A 70 -25.25 17.40 14.48
CA THR A 70 -24.99 17.90 15.85
C THR A 70 -23.50 18.04 16.13
N VAL A 71 -22.65 17.12 15.66
CA VAL A 71 -21.19 17.22 15.80
C VAL A 71 -20.64 18.45 15.07
N ALA A 72 -21.14 18.77 13.86
CA ALA A 72 -20.70 19.95 13.12
C ALA A 72 -21.06 21.25 13.85
N PHE A 73 -22.26 21.35 14.44
CA PHE A 73 -22.67 22.49 15.26
C PHE A 73 -21.82 22.62 16.53
N LEU A 74 -21.59 21.52 17.25
CA LEU A 74 -20.74 21.52 18.45
C LEU A 74 -19.28 21.89 18.12
N ALA A 75 -18.76 21.45 16.96
CA ALA A 75 -17.42 21.79 16.50
C ALA A 75 -17.23 23.29 16.21
N SER A 76 -18.27 23.99 15.72
CA SER A 76 -18.22 25.46 15.54
C SER A 76 -18.34 26.26 16.84
N VAL A 77 -18.80 25.65 17.93
CA VAL A 77 -19.00 26.33 19.24
C VAL A 77 -17.78 26.20 20.16
N VAL A 78 -16.87 25.25 19.90
CA VAL A 78 -15.72 24.98 20.77
C VAL A 78 -14.42 25.50 20.16
N ASP A 79 -13.70 26.33 20.91
CA ASP A 79 -12.36 26.81 20.55
C ASP A 79 -11.44 25.66 20.11
N PRO A 80 -10.73 25.76 18.96
CA PRO A 80 -9.88 24.68 18.46
C PRO A 80 -8.76 24.30 19.45
N LYS A 81 -8.30 25.24 20.27
CA LYS A 81 -7.32 24.99 21.35
C LYS A 81 -7.90 24.10 22.47
N VAL A 82 -9.16 24.32 22.84
CA VAL A 82 -9.87 23.52 23.86
C VAL A 82 -10.18 22.13 23.31
N ALA A 83 -10.66 22.04 22.06
CA ALA A 83 -10.90 20.78 21.38
C ALA A 83 -9.61 19.93 21.26
N GLN A 84 -8.47 20.54 20.91
CA GLN A 84 -7.17 19.87 20.86
C GLN A 84 -6.72 19.37 22.24
N ALA A 85 -6.82 20.19 23.29
CA ALA A 85 -6.43 19.80 24.64
C ALA A 85 -7.29 18.64 25.19
N ALA A 86 -8.61 18.71 25.02
CA ALA A 86 -9.54 17.65 25.44
C ALA A 86 -9.32 16.35 24.65
N THR A 87 -9.16 16.45 23.33
CA THR A 87 -8.86 15.29 22.46
C THR A 87 -7.54 14.62 22.84
N LYS A 88 -6.49 15.41 23.12
CA LYS A 88 -5.19 14.89 23.56
C LYS A 88 -5.32 14.12 24.86
N ALA A 89 -5.94 14.71 25.89
CA ALA A 89 -6.13 14.05 27.18
C ALA A 89 -6.95 12.75 27.04
N ALA A 90 -8.03 12.76 26.25
CA ALA A 90 -8.84 11.57 25.99
C ALA A 90 -8.04 10.44 25.30
N ILE A 91 -7.14 10.78 24.36
CA ILE A 91 -6.26 9.81 23.70
C ILE A 91 -5.19 9.27 24.67
N GLU A 92 -4.65 10.10 25.55
CA GLU A 92 -3.67 9.70 26.57
C GLU A 92 -4.27 8.73 27.61
N GLU A 93 -5.50 8.97 28.08
CA GLU A 93 -6.21 7.99 28.93
C GLU A 93 -6.59 6.70 28.16
N PHE A 94 -7.06 6.83 26.91
CA PHE A 94 -7.41 5.66 26.08
C PHE A 94 -6.19 4.82 25.65
N ALA A 95 -4.98 5.36 25.76
CA ALA A 95 -3.75 4.59 25.65
C ALA A 95 -3.50 3.74 26.90
N LYS A 96 -3.60 4.32 28.11
CA LYS A 96 -3.42 3.60 29.40
C LYS A 96 -4.38 2.41 29.53
N ILE A 97 -5.66 2.61 29.19
CA ILE A 97 -6.70 1.57 29.21
C ILE A 97 -6.36 0.36 28.31
N LYS A 98 -5.49 0.53 27.29
CA LYS A 98 -5.00 -0.57 26.43
C LYS A 98 -3.73 -1.25 26.96
N ASP A 99 -3.05 -0.64 27.93
CA ASP A 99 -1.86 -1.17 28.60
C ASP A 99 -2.19 -1.85 29.93
N GLU A 100 -3.34 -1.56 30.52
CA GLU A 100 -3.86 -2.21 31.72
C GLU A 100 -4.24 -3.69 31.50
N VAL A 101 -4.15 -4.46 32.60
CA VAL A 101 -4.59 -5.87 32.64
C VAL A 101 -6.12 -5.91 32.70
N PRO A 102 -6.81 -6.76 31.91
CA PRO A 102 -8.28 -6.83 31.94
C PRO A 102 -8.81 -7.09 33.35
N ALA A 103 -9.75 -6.25 33.81
CA ALA A 103 -10.29 -6.29 35.18
C ALA A 103 -10.78 -7.69 35.61
N LEU A 104 -11.38 -8.44 34.69
CA LEU A 104 -11.82 -9.83 34.90
C LEU A 104 -10.70 -10.77 35.38
N MET A 105 -9.45 -10.52 34.99
CA MET A 105 -8.28 -11.31 35.42
C MET A 105 -7.84 -10.95 36.84
N VAL A 106 -8.01 -9.68 37.24
CA VAL A 106 -7.77 -9.20 38.61
C VAL A 106 -8.87 -9.71 39.55
N GLU A 107 -10.14 -9.64 39.15
CA GLU A 107 -11.27 -10.23 39.88
C GLU A 107 -11.12 -11.76 40.06
N ALA A 108 -10.68 -12.46 39.00
CA ALA A 108 -10.42 -13.89 39.08
C ALA A 108 -9.27 -14.22 40.04
N HIS A 109 -8.20 -13.42 40.07
CA HIS A 109 -7.12 -13.59 41.05
C HIS A 109 -7.61 -13.33 42.49
N ALA A 110 -8.33 -12.23 42.74
CA ALA A 110 -8.89 -11.92 44.05
C ALA A 110 -9.78 -13.05 44.60
N ARG A 111 -10.69 -13.59 43.78
CA ARG A 111 -11.53 -14.74 44.16
C ARG A 111 -10.72 -16.02 44.42
N ASN A 112 -9.63 -16.24 43.67
CA ASN A 112 -8.77 -17.42 43.87
C ASN A 112 -7.94 -17.34 45.17
N VAL A 113 -7.52 -16.15 45.60
CA VAL A 113 -6.84 -15.93 46.89
C VAL A 113 -7.83 -16.12 48.04
N GLN A 114 -9.02 -15.48 47.97
CA GLN A 114 -10.09 -15.63 48.97
C GLN A 114 -10.51 -17.09 49.15
N ALA A 115 -10.78 -17.81 48.05
CA ALA A 115 -11.18 -19.22 48.09
C ALA A 115 -10.07 -20.20 48.52
N HIS A 116 -8.88 -19.70 48.88
CA HIS A 116 -7.79 -20.46 49.49
C HIS A 116 -7.56 -20.06 50.95
N GLU A 117 -7.66 -18.77 51.29
CA GLU A 117 -7.73 -18.27 52.66
C GLU A 117 -8.81 -19.02 53.47
N GLU A 118 -10.01 -19.16 52.90
CA GLU A 118 -11.13 -19.96 53.44
C GLU A 118 -10.80 -21.45 53.73
N LYS A 119 -9.75 -22.00 53.11
CA LYS A 119 -9.45 -23.44 53.11
C LYS A 119 -8.18 -23.81 53.88
N THR A 120 -7.20 -22.91 53.96
CA THR A 120 -5.94 -23.16 54.67
C THR A 120 -5.74 -22.26 55.88
N GLY A 121 -6.52 -21.18 56.04
CA GLY A 121 -6.28 -20.16 57.06
C GLY A 121 -4.97 -19.39 56.88
N VAL A 122 -4.30 -19.57 55.73
CA VAL A 122 -3.01 -18.96 55.39
C VAL A 122 -3.18 -18.10 54.15
N LEU A 123 -2.94 -16.80 54.35
CA LEU A 123 -2.93 -15.77 53.32
C LEU A 123 -1.66 -15.87 52.45
N ASP A 124 -1.79 -16.49 51.29
CA ASP A 124 -0.74 -16.53 50.26
C ASP A 124 -1.27 -15.92 48.94
N GLY A 125 -0.79 -14.72 48.61
CA GLY A 125 -1.16 -14.01 47.39
C GLY A 125 -0.63 -14.67 46.11
N THR A 126 0.34 -15.59 46.21
CA THR A 126 0.87 -16.36 45.07
C THR A 126 -0.04 -17.52 44.67
N VAL A 127 -1.11 -17.79 45.43
CA VAL A 127 -2.08 -18.83 45.10
C VAL A 127 -2.74 -18.56 43.74
N GLY A 128 -2.78 -19.60 42.91
CA GLY A 128 -3.25 -19.53 41.52
C GLY A 128 -2.13 -19.20 40.53
N LEU A 129 -1.06 -18.50 40.92
CA LEU A 129 0.07 -18.15 40.04
C LEU A 129 0.79 -19.41 39.50
N ALA A 130 0.90 -20.44 40.34
CA ALA A 130 1.38 -21.76 39.96
C ALA A 130 0.44 -22.48 38.96
N LYS A 131 -0.88 -22.29 39.05
CA LYS A 131 -1.86 -22.85 38.10
C LYS A 131 -1.90 -22.11 36.76
N SER A 132 -1.50 -20.83 36.72
CA SER A 132 -1.28 -20.11 35.47
C SER A 132 0.04 -20.45 34.76
N GLY A 133 0.92 -21.26 35.37
CA GLY A 133 2.20 -21.66 34.76
C GLY A 133 3.26 -20.56 34.75
N ILE A 134 3.18 -19.57 35.65
CA ILE A 134 4.05 -18.37 35.69
C ILE A 134 5.08 -18.46 36.84
N ALA A 135 5.15 -19.61 37.53
CA ALA A 135 6.19 -19.86 38.54
C ALA A 135 7.57 -20.01 37.88
N THR A 136 8.44 -19.03 38.07
CA THR A 136 9.87 -19.16 37.77
C THR A 136 10.52 -20.12 38.76
N ASP A 137 11.28 -21.08 38.23
CA ASP A 137 12.09 -22.03 39.00
C ASP A 137 13.25 -21.29 39.69
N ASP A 138 13.21 -21.18 41.02
CA ASP A 138 14.38 -20.93 41.88
C ASP A 138 14.00 -21.02 43.37
N LYS A 139 14.20 -22.19 44.02
CA LYS A 139 14.20 -22.28 45.50
C LYS A 139 14.95 -23.50 46.08
N LYS A 140 16.27 -23.48 45.94
CA LYS A 140 17.22 -24.04 46.94
C LYS A 140 17.54 -22.93 47.96
N GLU A 141 17.81 -23.20 49.24
CA GLU A 141 17.80 -24.44 50.01
C GLU A 141 17.38 -24.13 51.48
N LYS A 142 17.25 -25.14 52.35
CA LYS A 142 16.93 -24.95 53.78
C LYS A 142 18.13 -24.38 54.57
N GLU A 143 17.85 -23.75 55.72
CA GLU A 143 18.34 -24.31 56.99
C GLU A 143 17.37 -24.00 58.15
N GLU A 144 17.46 -24.76 59.25
CA GLU A 144 16.51 -24.78 60.38
C GLU A 144 17.22 -24.40 61.69
N GLY A 145 16.49 -23.93 62.71
CA GLY A 145 17.07 -23.54 64.00
C GLY A 145 16.06 -23.28 65.11
N GLU A 146 15.69 -24.33 65.87
CA GLU A 146 14.82 -24.25 67.05
C GLU A 146 15.54 -23.71 68.31
N LYS A 147 14.78 -23.10 69.24
CA LYS A 147 15.05 -23.14 70.69
C LYS A 147 13.90 -22.63 71.57
N MET A 148 13.84 -23.13 72.80
CA MET A 148 12.91 -22.79 73.90
C MET A 148 13.68 -22.06 75.03
N GLU A 149 13.12 -21.42 76.07
CA GLU A 149 11.74 -21.31 76.61
C GLU A 149 11.55 -19.81 77.08
N THR A 150 10.81 -19.28 78.07
CA THR A 150 10.04 -19.70 79.29
C THR A 150 8.88 -18.70 79.56
N ASP A 151 7.84 -19.13 80.30
CA ASP A 151 6.68 -18.35 80.80
C ASP A 151 7.03 -17.34 81.95
N GLU A 152 6.14 -16.49 82.53
CA GLU A 152 4.66 -16.40 82.43
C GLU A 152 4.07 -14.95 82.29
N PRO A 153 3.68 -14.14 83.32
CA PRO A 153 2.32 -13.56 83.24
C PRO A 153 2.09 -12.03 83.35
N ALA A 154 1.00 -11.63 82.68
CA ALA A 154 -0.04 -10.68 83.08
C ALA A 154 0.18 -9.15 83.05
N LYS A 155 -0.38 -8.50 82.01
CA LYS A 155 -1.74 -7.88 82.08
C LYS A 155 -2.26 -7.44 80.70
N LYS A 156 -3.56 -7.65 80.44
CA LYS A 156 -4.26 -7.29 79.18
C LYS A 156 -4.37 -5.78 78.98
N PRO A 157 -4.38 -5.30 77.72
CA PRO A 157 -5.68 -5.09 77.06
C PRO A 157 -5.80 -5.69 75.64
N ASP A 158 -6.94 -6.34 75.37
CA ASP A 158 -7.56 -6.58 74.05
C ASP A 158 -6.66 -6.99 72.86
N ASP A 159 -5.74 -7.93 73.06
CA ASP A 159 -4.84 -8.49 72.05
C ASP A 159 -5.52 -8.86 70.72
N ALA A 160 -6.74 -9.41 70.78
CA ALA A 160 -7.48 -9.90 69.61
C ALA A 160 -7.77 -8.80 68.56
N ALA A 161 -7.93 -7.53 68.97
CA ALA A 161 -8.13 -6.43 68.04
C ALA A 161 -6.83 -6.04 67.31
N VAL A 162 -5.71 -6.03 68.04
CA VAL A 162 -4.37 -5.71 67.51
C VAL A 162 -3.88 -6.81 66.57
N GLU A 163 -4.05 -8.07 66.97
CA GLU A 163 -3.63 -9.23 66.18
C GLU A 163 -4.44 -9.36 64.88
N HIS A 164 -5.75 -9.07 64.92
CA HIS A 164 -6.58 -9.07 63.70
C HIS A 164 -6.21 -7.91 62.76
N ALA A 165 -5.98 -6.70 63.27
CA ALA A 165 -5.53 -5.56 62.47
C ALA A 165 -4.16 -5.82 61.80
N ALA A 166 -3.23 -6.45 62.51
CA ALA A 166 -1.94 -6.86 61.95
C ALA A 166 -2.11 -7.89 60.82
N LYS A 167 -2.98 -8.90 61.00
CA LYS A 167 -3.28 -9.91 59.97
C LYS A 167 -3.93 -9.30 58.72
N VAL A 168 -4.81 -8.30 58.87
CA VAL A 168 -5.39 -7.56 57.74
C VAL A 168 -4.35 -6.70 57.02
N ALA A 169 -3.52 -5.96 57.74
CA ALA A 169 -2.44 -5.18 57.12
C ALA A 169 -1.44 -6.08 56.37
N VAL A 170 -1.16 -7.29 56.86
CA VAL A 170 -0.36 -8.28 56.13
C VAL A 170 -1.10 -8.81 54.89
N SER A 171 -2.42 -9.04 54.96
CA SER A 171 -3.21 -9.51 53.81
C SER A 171 -3.20 -8.50 52.65
N GLU A 172 -3.40 -7.21 52.95
CA GLU A 172 -3.35 -6.12 51.96
C GLU A 172 -1.98 -6.01 51.29
N ASN A 173 -0.89 -6.06 52.06
CA ASN A 173 0.48 -6.01 51.51
C ASN A 173 0.80 -7.25 50.64
N VAL A 174 0.34 -8.44 51.04
CA VAL A 174 0.51 -9.68 50.25
C VAL A 174 -0.31 -9.66 48.96
N GLN A 175 -1.54 -9.13 49.00
CA GLN A 175 -2.37 -8.94 47.81
C GLN A 175 -1.78 -7.88 46.87
N ALA A 176 -1.28 -6.76 47.39
CA ALA A 176 -0.60 -5.73 46.60
C ALA A 176 0.68 -6.26 45.93
N ALA A 177 1.50 -7.04 46.64
CA ALA A 177 2.67 -7.69 46.07
C ALA A 177 2.32 -8.69 44.96
N ALA A 178 1.26 -9.47 45.13
CA ALA A 178 0.77 -10.41 44.12
C ALA A 178 0.22 -9.69 42.87
N ALA A 179 -0.55 -8.61 43.06
CA ALA A 179 -1.05 -7.78 41.96
C ALA A 179 0.10 -7.12 41.19
N ALA A 180 1.13 -6.61 41.88
CA ALA A 180 2.34 -6.07 41.25
C ALA A 180 3.12 -7.14 40.47
N ALA A 181 3.25 -8.36 41.00
CA ALA A 181 3.89 -9.48 40.31
C ALA A 181 3.12 -9.91 39.05
N LEU A 182 1.78 -9.97 39.11
CA LEU A 182 0.92 -10.24 37.95
C LEU A 182 0.99 -9.14 36.90
N ALA A 183 1.00 -7.86 37.30
CA ALA A 183 1.17 -6.74 36.38
C ALA A 183 2.54 -6.79 35.69
N ALA A 184 3.62 -7.04 36.42
CA ALA A 184 4.96 -7.20 35.86
C ALA A 184 5.05 -8.40 34.87
N ALA A 185 4.41 -9.53 35.21
CA ALA A 185 4.32 -10.68 34.32
C ALA A 185 3.52 -10.37 33.04
N ALA A 186 2.38 -9.69 33.15
CA ALA A 186 1.55 -9.29 32.02
C ALA A 186 2.27 -8.29 31.09
N VAL A 187 2.96 -7.29 31.65
CA VAL A 187 3.80 -6.35 30.88
C VAL A 187 4.94 -7.08 30.17
N LYS A 188 5.59 -8.05 30.82
CA LYS A 188 6.65 -8.88 30.21
C LYS A 188 6.11 -9.75 29.07
N ALA A 189 4.93 -10.37 29.26
CA ALA A 189 4.25 -11.14 28.22
C ALA A 189 3.83 -10.27 27.03
N LYS A 190 3.28 -9.08 27.28
CA LYS A 190 2.95 -8.10 26.24
C LYS A 190 4.19 -7.65 25.47
N HIS A 191 5.30 -7.38 26.16
CA HIS A 191 6.57 -7.01 25.51
C HIS A 191 7.07 -8.12 24.58
N LEU A 192 7.08 -9.39 25.03
CA LEU A 192 7.43 -10.54 24.21
C LEU A 192 6.51 -10.70 23.00
N ALA A 193 5.20 -10.50 23.16
CA ALA A 193 4.25 -10.50 22.04
C ALA A 193 4.60 -9.44 20.99
N THR A 194 4.99 -8.21 21.38
CA THR A 194 5.44 -7.20 20.40
C THR A 194 6.77 -7.56 19.72
N ILE A 195 7.61 -8.37 20.34
CA ILE A 195 8.86 -8.86 19.72
C ILE A 195 8.52 -9.92 18.67
N GLU A 196 7.66 -10.89 18.98
CA GLU A 196 7.23 -11.88 18.00
C GLU A 196 6.42 -11.27 16.85
N GLU A 197 5.55 -10.30 17.13
CA GLU A 197 4.83 -9.57 16.07
C GLU A 197 5.81 -8.86 15.10
N ARG A 198 6.90 -8.29 15.62
CA ARG A 198 7.98 -7.70 14.80
C ARG A 198 8.80 -8.75 14.04
N ARG A 199 9.07 -9.91 14.65
CA ARG A 199 9.75 -11.05 13.99
C ARG A 199 8.90 -11.59 12.83
N ILE A 200 7.61 -11.81 13.05
CA ILE A 200 6.65 -12.26 12.03
C ILE A 200 6.57 -11.25 10.88
N LYS A 201 6.45 -9.94 11.17
CA LYS A 201 6.46 -8.89 10.13
C LYS A 201 7.75 -8.90 9.28
N SER A 202 8.91 -9.09 9.91
CA SER A 202 10.20 -9.21 9.20
C SER A 202 10.27 -10.45 8.32
N LEU A 203 9.87 -11.62 8.85
CA LEU A 203 9.82 -12.90 8.12
C LEU A 203 8.85 -12.84 6.92
N VAL A 204 7.69 -12.21 7.08
CA VAL A 204 6.73 -12.01 5.98
C VAL A 204 7.30 -11.09 4.90
N ALA A 205 7.99 -10.00 5.26
CA ALA A 205 8.66 -9.14 4.30
C ALA A 205 9.73 -9.89 3.48
N GLN A 206 10.59 -10.68 4.15
CA GLN A 206 11.59 -11.54 3.49
C GLN A 206 10.95 -12.63 2.61
N LEU A 207 9.81 -13.18 3.02
CA LEU A 207 9.05 -14.16 2.22
C LEU A 207 8.47 -13.52 0.95
N VAL A 208 7.93 -12.30 1.03
CA VAL A 208 7.46 -11.55 -0.14
C VAL A 208 8.64 -11.20 -1.06
N GLU A 209 9.74 -10.69 -0.52
CA GLU A 209 10.96 -10.37 -1.30
C GLU A 209 11.50 -11.60 -2.04
N THR A 210 11.54 -12.77 -1.40
CA THR A 210 11.98 -14.01 -2.04
C THR A 210 10.97 -14.55 -3.07
N GLN A 211 9.66 -14.34 -2.90
CA GLN A 211 8.70 -14.65 -3.97
C GLN A 211 8.83 -13.68 -5.16
N MET A 212 9.10 -12.39 -4.94
CA MET A 212 9.35 -11.43 -6.02
C MET A 212 10.61 -11.82 -6.82
N LYS A 213 11.75 -12.06 -6.15
CA LYS A 213 12.99 -12.52 -6.81
C LYS A 213 12.79 -13.83 -7.57
N LYS A 214 11.97 -14.75 -7.06
CA LYS A 214 11.59 -16.00 -7.74
C LYS A 214 10.75 -15.77 -9.00
N LEU A 215 9.91 -14.73 -9.03
CA LEU A 215 9.19 -14.33 -10.25
C LEU A 215 10.12 -13.62 -11.24
N GLU A 216 10.98 -12.71 -10.79
CA GLU A 216 12.00 -12.06 -11.63
C GLU A 216 12.92 -13.07 -12.33
N MET A 217 13.46 -14.05 -11.58
CA MET A 217 14.30 -15.11 -12.15
C MET A 217 13.54 -15.98 -13.15
N LYS A 218 12.25 -16.24 -12.92
CA LYS A 218 11.41 -16.96 -13.88
C LYS A 218 11.20 -16.17 -15.17
N LEU A 219 10.89 -14.88 -15.07
CA LEU A 219 10.69 -14.01 -16.23
C LEU A 219 11.97 -13.95 -17.08
N ARG A 220 13.12 -13.64 -16.47
CA ARG A 220 14.43 -13.63 -17.17
C ARG A 220 14.72 -14.96 -17.87
N HIS A 221 14.38 -16.09 -17.25
CA HIS A 221 14.58 -17.39 -17.87
C HIS A 221 13.61 -17.69 -19.02
N PHE A 222 12.39 -17.15 -18.99
CA PHE A 222 11.49 -17.17 -20.15
C PHE A 222 12.01 -16.25 -21.27
N ASP A 223 12.49 -15.05 -20.94
CA ASP A 223 13.09 -14.11 -21.90
C ASP A 223 14.34 -14.73 -22.59
N GLU A 224 15.15 -15.50 -21.85
CA GLU A 224 16.29 -16.28 -22.37
C GLU A 224 15.83 -17.41 -23.31
N LEU A 225 14.77 -18.14 -22.96
CA LEU A 225 14.22 -19.23 -23.77
C LEU A 225 13.56 -18.73 -25.06
N GLU A 226 12.83 -17.61 -25.01
CA GLU A 226 12.25 -16.94 -26.19
C GLU A 226 13.35 -16.47 -27.15
N GLN A 227 14.40 -15.83 -26.61
CA GLN A 227 15.60 -15.46 -27.37
C GLN A 227 16.38 -16.64 -27.97
N ILE A 228 16.24 -17.86 -27.47
CA ILE A 228 16.82 -19.07 -28.08
C ILE A 228 15.89 -19.57 -29.19
N MET A 229 14.59 -19.64 -28.90
CA MET A 229 13.56 -20.07 -29.86
C MET A 229 13.54 -19.22 -31.13
N ASP A 230 13.64 -17.90 -31.01
CA ASP A 230 13.69 -16.99 -32.16
C ASP A 230 14.98 -17.20 -32.99
N LYS A 231 16.13 -17.43 -32.36
CA LYS A 231 17.39 -17.70 -33.07
C LYS A 231 17.37 -19.06 -33.77
N GLU A 232 16.79 -20.09 -33.16
CA GLU A 232 16.56 -21.38 -33.81
C GLU A 232 15.61 -21.24 -35.01
N ARG A 233 14.55 -20.43 -34.87
CA ARG A 233 13.62 -20.12 -35.95
C ARG A 233 14.28 -19.36 -37.10
N GLU A 234 15.02 -18.29 -36.82
CA GLU A 234 15.77 -17.52 -37.84
C GLU A 234 16.78 -18.42 -38.56
N ALA A 235 17.50 -19.29 -37.84
CA ALA A 235 18.43 -20.23 -38.43
C ALA A 235 17.73 -21.26 -39.35
N LEU A 236 16.55 -21.77 -38.97
CA LEU A 236 15.74 -22.66 -39.81
C LEU A 236 15.16 -21.93 -41.04
N GLU A 237 14.71 -20.69 -40.89
CA GLU A 237 14.23 -19.87 -42.01
C GLU A 237 15.38 -19.54 -42.98
N TYR A 238 16.59 -19.27 -42.50
CA TYR A 238 17.80 -19.09 -43.31
C TYR A 238 18.19 -20.38 -44.06
N GLN A 239 18.28 -21.52 -43.37
CA GLN A 239 18.59 -22.82 -43.98
C GLN A 239 17.57 -23.18 -45.07
N ARG A 240 16.28 -22.89 -44.85
CA ARG A 240 15.21 -23.09 -45.84
C ARG A 240 15.40 -22.20 -47.07
N GLN A 241 15.78 -20.93 -46.90
CA GLN A 241 16.08 -20.03 -48.02
C GLN A 241 17.30 -20.50 -48.81
N GLN A 242 18.37 -20.90 -48.12
CA GLN A 242 19.58 -21.43 -48.76
C GLN A 242 19.29 -22.70 -49.57
N LEU A 243 18.53 -23.66 -49.02
CA LEU A 243 18.13 -24.88 -49.74
C LEU A 243 17.29 -24.57 -51.01
N ILE A 244 16.47 -23.51 -50.97
CA ILE A 244 15.72 -23.05 -52.16
C ILE A 244 16.67 -22.48 -53.22
N LEU A 245 17.67 -21.67 -52.81
CA LEU A 245 18.67 -21.11 -53.73
C LEU A 245 19.56 -22.20 -54.34
N GLU A 246 20.03 -23.16 -53.54
CA GLU A 246 20.80 -24.32 -54.01
C GLU A 246 19.98 -25.16 -55.02
N ARG A 247 18.69 -25.38 -54.75
CA ARG A 247 17.79 -26.08 -55.68
C ARG A 247 17.54 -25.29 -56.98
N GLN A 248 17.48 -23.97 -56.93
CA GLN A 248 17.38 -23.11 -58.12
C GLN A 248 18.67 -23.14 -58.94
N ALA A 249 19.84 -23.01 -58.29
CA ALA A 249 21.15 -23.09 -58.93
C ALA A 249 21.34 -24.44 -59.64
N PHE A 250 21.07 -25.56 -58.94
CA PHE A 250 21.11 -26.90 -59.51
C PHE A 250 20.21 -27.05 -60.75
N HIS A 251 18.99 -26.50 -60.72
CA HIS A 251 18.10 -26.57 -61.88
C HIS A 251 18.58 -25.71 -63.05
N MET A 252 19.12 -24.51 -62.79
CA MET A 252 19.74 -23.66 -63.81
C MET A 252 20.96 -24.34 -64.45
N ASP A 253 21.78 -25.05 -63.67
CA ASP A 253 22.94 -25.77 -64.20
C ASP A 253 22.56 -27.04 -64.95
N GLN A 254 21.48 -27.73 -64.57
CA GLN A 254 20.87 -28.77 -65.41
C GLN A 254 20.40 -28.22 -66.77
N LEU A 255 19.72 -27.07 -66.78
CA LEU A 255 19.27 -26.42 -68.02
C LEU A 255 20.46 -26.02 -68.90
N ARG A 256 21.49 -25.37 -68.32
CA ARG A 256 22.74 -25.03 -69.02
C ARG A 256 23.45 -26.24 -69.60
N TYR A 257 23.54 -27.36 -68.85
CA TYR A 257 24.17 -28.58 -69.33
C TYR A 257 23.41 -29.19 -70.52
N LEU A 258 22.07 -29.22 -70.47
CA LEU A 258 21.23 -29.69 -71.57
C LEU A 258 21.33 -28.76 -72.80
N GLU A 259 21.35 -27.45 -72.59
CA GLU A 259 21.54 -26.45 -73.66
C GLU A 259 22.92 -26.59 -74.32
N GLN A 260 23.99 -26.71 -73.52
CA GLN A 260 25.35 -26.94 -74.02
C GLN A 260 25.44 -28.25 -74.81
N ARG A 261 24.83 -29.34 -74.31
CA ARG A 261 24.76 -30.62 -75.03
C ARG A 261 24.01 -30.49 -76.36
N ALA A 262 22.87 -29.80 -76.38
CA ALA A 262 22.11 -29.56 -77.61
C ALA A 262 22.91 -28.72 -78.62
N LYS A 263 23.63 -27.68 -78.15
CA LYS A 263 24.55 -26.88 -78.98
C LYS A 263 25.71 -27.70 -79.54
N HIS A 264 26.31 -28.60 -78.75
CA HIS A 264 27.34 -29.53 -79.23
C HIS A 264 26.80 -30.52 -80.27
N GLU A 265 25.61 -31.08 -80.05
CA GLU A 265 24.98 -32.03 -80.98
C GLU A 265 24.59 -31.35 -82.30
N ALA A 266 24.05 -30.13 -82.24
CA ALA A 266 23.74 -29.32 -83.42
C ALA A 266 25.01 -28.94 -84.20
N HIS A 267 26.09 -28.54 -83.52
CA HIS A 267 27.38 -28.26 -84.14
C HIS A 267 27.96 -29.52 -84.82
N SER A 268 27.92 -30.66 -84.13
CA SER A 268 28.34 -31.96 -84.69
C SER A 268 27.55 -32.34 -85.95
N LYS A 269 26.22 -32.13 -85.95
CA LYS A 269 25.35 -32.34 -87.11
C LYS A 269 25.68 -31.41 -88.28
N MET A 270 25.97 -30.12 -88.05
CA MET A 270 26.37 -29.17 -89.11
C MET A 270 27.75 -29.48 -89.69
N VAL A 271 28.71 -29.93 -88.88
CA VAL A 271 30.02 -30.41 -89.35
C VAL A 271 29.85 -31.69 -90.18
N ALA A 272 29.04 -32.66 -89.71
CA ALA A 272 28.75 -33.89 -90.45
C ALA A 272 27.99 -33.65 -91.77
N ALA A 273 27.17 -32.60 -91.83
CA ALA A 273 26.49 -32.14 -93.06
C ALA A 273 27.40 -31.33 -94.00
N GLY A 274 28.69 -31.14 -93.67
CA GLY A 274 29.65 -30.38 -94.47
C GLY A 274 29.43 -28.86 -94.48
N GLN A 275 28.59 -28.32 -93.58
CA GLN A 275 28.25 -26.89 -93.51
C GLN A 275 29.23 -26.08 -92.66
N LEU A 276 29.98 -26.73 -91.76
CA LEU A 276 31.00 -26.09 -90.91
C LEU A 276 32.33 -26.88 -90.93
N PRO A 277 33.49 -26.19 -90.97
CA PRO A 277 34.80 -26.84 -90.80
C PRO A 277 34.96 -27.51 -89.43
N PRO A 278 35.64 -28.67 -89.33
CA PRO A 278 35.83 -29.39 -88.06
C PRO A 278 36.82 -28.73 -87.07
N SER A 279 37.42 -27.60 -87.43
CA SER A 279 38.42 -26.87 -86.63
C SER A 279 37.85 -25.76 -85.73
N LEU A 280 36.52 -25.55 -85.75
CA LEU A 280 35.85 -24.52 -84.94
C LEU A 280 35.39 -25.09 -83.58
N PRO A 281 35.49 -24.30 -82.49
CA PRO A 281 35.02 -24.74 -81.17
C PRO A 281 33.48 -24.80 -81.11
N PRO A 282 32.90 -25.78 -80.38
CA PRO A 282 31.45 -25.85 -80.18
C PRO A 282 30.90 -24.56 -79.55
N GLY A 283 29.86 -23.98 -80.17
CA GLY A 283 29.29 -22.70 -79.75
C GLY A 283 29.78 -21.48 -80.56
N PHE A 284 30.55 -21.67 -81.63
CA PHE A 284 30.79 -20.60 -82.61
C PHE A 284 29.50 -20.27 -83.37
N GLU A 285 28.74 -19.30 -82.87
CA GLU A 285 27.58 -18.75 -83.57
C GLU A 285 28.05 -17.94 -84.78
N VAL A 286 27.76 -18.43 -85.99
CA VAL A 286 27.92 -17.64 -87.22
C VAL A 286 26.91 -16.50 -87.17
N SER A 287 27.39 -15.28 -86.97
CA SER A 287 26.56 -14.09 -86.80
C SER A 287 25.83 -13.74 -88.10
N GLY A 288 24.59 -14.23 -88.22
CA GLY A 288 23.61 -13.63 -89.11
C GLY A 288 23.39 -12.14 -88.76
N PRO A 289 22.93 -11.32 -89.72
CA PRO A 289 22.65 -9.91 -89.45
C PRO A 289 21.63 -9.77 -88.30
N PRO A 290 21.78 -8.78 -87.42
CA PRO A 290 21.03 -8.71 -86.16
C PRO A 290 19.52 -8.60 -86.42
N GLN A 291 18.75 -9.48 -85.79
CA GLN A 291 17.30 -9.28 -85.72
C GLN A 291 16.98 -8.03 -84.88
N PRO A 292 15.95 -7.25 -85.27
CA PRO A 292 15.59 -6.03 -84.56
C PRO A 292 15.10 -6.35 -83.15
N THR A 293 15.53 -5.56 -82.18
CA THR A 293 15.14 -5.71 -80.77
C THR A 293 13.66 -5.38 -80.59
N PRO A 294 12.84 -6.27 -79.99
CA PRO A 294 11.50 -5.91 -79.55
C PRO A 294 11.63 -4.94 -78.36
N GLN A 295 11.21 -3.70 -78.54
CA GLN A 295 11.17 -2.72 -77.46
C GLN A 295 10.10 -3.10 -76.44
N VAL A 296 10.51 -3.71 -75.32
CA VAL A 296 9.66 -3.82 -74.14
C VAL A 296 9.54 -2.42 -73.53
N GLN A 297 8.36 -1.82 -73.63
CA GLN A 297 8.07 -0.52 -73.02
C GLN A 297 8.14 -0.65 -71.49
N VAL A 298 9.05 0.10 -70.86
CA VAL A 298 9.11 0.21 -69.41
C VAL A 298 7.94 1.06 -68.94
N ALA A 299 6.93 0.43 -68.35
CA ALA A 299 5.86 1.14 -67.67
C ALA A 299 6.42 1.84 -66.42
N VAL A 300 6.46 3.17 -66.45
CA VAL A 300 6.89 3.99 -65.31
C VAL A 300 5.81 3.93 -64.22
N PRO A 301 6.14 3.56 -62.97
CA PRO A 301 5.17 3.61 -61.87
C PRO A 301 4.82 5.07 -61.53
N PRO A 302 3.58 5.38 -61.14
CA PRO A 302 3.19 6.73 -60.79
C PRO A 302 3.89 7.19 -59.49
N THR A 303 4.45 8.39 -59.51
CA THR A 303 4.97 9.07 -58.32
C THR A 303 3.83 9.57 -57.45
N HIS A 304 3.87 9.26 -56.16
CA HIS A 304 3.15 9.97 -55.12
C HIS A 304 4.14 10.54 -54.10
N GLU A 305 3.66 11.55 -53.35
CA GLU A 305 4.38 12.34 -52.34
C GLU A 305 4.87 11.53 -51.12
#